data_AF-A0A379YG43-F1
#
_entry.id   AF-A0A379YG43-F1
#
_cell.length_a   1.000
_cell.length_b   1.000
_cell.length_c   1.000
_cell.angle_alpha   90.00
_cell.angle_beta   90.00
_cell.angle_gamma   90.00
#
_symmetry.space_group_name_H-M   'P 1'
#
loop_
_entity.id
_entity.type
_entity.pdbx_description
1 polymer ?
#
loop_
_entity_poly.entity_id
_entity_poly.type
_entity_poly.pdbx_seq_one_letter_code
_entity_poly.pdbx_strand_id
1 'polypeptide(L)'
;MLIFNDNFGTLACALHAHRPYSVSDSYMSQLATRHNLKLNGLDPEQVTLLDSLAELPAAPAVVLIRVPKALALLEQQLRALRHVVTEDTLIVAGAKARDVHTSTMQLFEKSAGPNAHQPGMEEGAPDLLPGGGHRSAGGGGKPPTWALDGTDWLIHNHANVFSARQPGYRRAPVY
;
A
#
# COMPACT_ATOMS: atom_id res chain seq x y z
N MET A 1 5.86 14.20 0.98
CA MET A 1 4.68 13.47 1.47
C MET A 1 4.37 12.32 0.51
N LEU A 2 3.98 11.17 1.05
CA LEU A 2 3.57 10.00 0.27
C LEU A 2 2.07 9.74 0.46
N ILE A 3 1.39 9.35 -0.62
CA ILE A 3 -0.02 8.94 -0.61
C ILE A 3 -0.11 7.58 -1.31
N PHE A 4 -0.54 6.54 -0.61
CA PHE A 4 -0.71 5.20 -1.15
C PHE A 4 -2.17 4.89 -1.47
N ASN A 5 -2.38 4.24 -2.61
CA ASN A 5 -3.65 3.67 -3.04
C ASN A 5 -4.79 4.72 -3.14
N ASP A 6 -4.47 5.93 -3.61
CA ASP A 6 -5.49 6.94 -3.89
C ASP A 6 -6.19 6.64 -5.22
N ASN A 7 -7.26 5.83 -5.15
CA ASN A 7 -7.91 5.25 -6.32
C ASN A 7 -8.29 6.25 -7.43
N PHE A 8 -8.67 7.47 -7.07
CA PHE A 8 -9.13 8.50 -8.00
C PHE A 8 -8.44 9.85 -7.77
N GLY A 9 -7.34 9.88 -7.03
CA GLY A 9 -6.58 11.12 -6.81
C GLY A 9 -7.27 12.14 -5.91
N THR A 10 -8.22 11.74 -5.06
CA THR A 10 -8.94 12.70 -4.20
C THR A 10 -8.01 13.37 -3.19
N LEU A 11 -7.16 12.58 -2.52
CA LEU A 11 -6.17 13.11 -1.58
C LEU A 11 -5.07 13.86 -2.33
N ALA A 12 -4.65 13.35 -3.48
CA ALA A 12 -3.67 14.01 -4.34
C ALA A 12 -4.13 15.40 -4.81
N CYS A 13 -5.40 15.54 -5.21
CA CYS A 13 -5.99 16.84 -5.58
C CYS A 13 -6.10 17.77 -4.36
N ALA A 14 -6.62 17.27 -3.23
CA ALA A 14 -6.80 18.07 -2.03
C ALA A 14 -5.47 18.60 -1.47
N LEU A 15 -4.39 17.82 -1.62
CA LEU A 15 -3.07 18.13 -1.06
C LEU A 15 -2.04 18.54 -2.12
N HIS A 16 -2.47 18.89 -3.34
CA HIS A 16 -1.58 19.22 -4.48
C HIS A 16 -0.52 20.27 -4.14
N ALA A 17 -0.85 21.27 -3.31
CA ALA A 17 0.05 22.35 -2.91
C ALA A 17 1.32 21.84 -2.19
N HIS A 18 1.26 20.67 -1.57
CA HIS A 18 2.41 20.01 -0.92
C HIS A 18 3.24 19.13 -1.85
N ARG A 19 2.92 19.15 -3.15
CA ARG A 19 3.54 18.34 -4.20
C ARG A 19 3.70 16.86 -3.84
N PRO A 20 2.59 16.14 -3.57
CA PRO A 20 2.66 14.78 -3.06
C PRO A 20 3.19 13.79 -4.11
N TYR A 21 3.78 12.72 -3.61
CA TYR A 21 4.02 11.50 -4.39
C TYR A 21 2.82 10.57 -4.20
N SER A 22 2.10 10.27 -5.28
CA SER A 22 0.96 9.34 -5.27
C SER A 22 1.41 7.98 -5.81
N VAL A 23 1.47 7.00 -4.92
CA VAL A 23 1.93 5.64 -5.20
C VAL A 23 0.72 4.74 -5.42
N SER A 24 0.66 4.05 -6.56
CA SER A 24 -0.40 3.10 -6.88
C SER A 24 0.12 1.97 -7.76
N ASP A 25 -0.42 0.76 -7.56
CA ASP A 25 -0.22 -0.39 -8.44
C ASP A 25 -1.21 -0.42 -9.62
N SER A 26 -2.06 0.61 -9.74
CA SER A 26 -3.10 0.71 -10.76
C SER A 26 -2.83 1.89 -11.69
N TYR A 27 -2.53 1.58 -12.96
CA TYR A 27 -2.43 2.60 -14.00
C TYR A 27 -3.75 3.36 -14.18
N MET A 28 -4.90 2.71 -13.95
CA MET A 28 -6.21 3.38 -13.97
C MET A 28 -6.34 4.44 -12.89
N SER A 29 -5.76 4.20 -11.71
CA SER A 29 -5.75 5.19 -10.64
C SER A 29 -4.87 6.40 -11.01
N GLN A 30 -3.73 6.17 -11.66
CA GLN A 30 -2.90 7.27 -12.18
C GLN A 30 -3.62 8.10 -13.24
N LEU A 31 -4.32 7.46 -14.20
CA LEU A 31 -5.13 8.19 -15.18
C LEU A 31 -6.26 8.98 -14.53
N ALA A 32 -6.97 8.38 -13.58
CA ALA A 32 -8.04 9.04 -12.85
C ALA A 32 -7.52 10.26 -12.06
N THR A 33 -6.38 10.15 -11.39
CA THR A 33 -5.73 11.26 -10.68
C THR A 33 -5.40 12.40 -11.65
N ARG A 34 -4.75 12.12 -12.79
CA ARG A 34 -4.44 13.16 -13.79
C ARG A 34 -5.68 13.83 -14.35
N HIS A 35 -6.73 13.03 -14.60
CA HIS A 35 -8.00 13.55 -15.08
C HIS A 35 -8.64 14.48 -14.05
N ASN A 36 -8.68 14.07 -12.78
CA ASN A 36 -9.28 14.87 -11.72
C ASN A 36 -8.48 16.14 -11.39
N LEU A 37 -7.14 16.10 -11.46
CA LEU A 37 -6.31 17.32 -11.36
C LEU A 37 -6.71 18.34 -12.44
N LYS A 38 -6.81 17.89 -13.70
CA LYS A 38 -7.23 18.74 -14.82
C LYS A 38 -8.64 19.30 -14.64
N LEU A 39 -9.59 18.48 -14.20
CA LEU A 39 -10.97 18.92 -13.93
C LEU A 39 -11.03 20.02 -12.85
N ASN A 40 -10.12 20.01 -11.90
CA ASN A 40 -10.01 21.03 -10.86
C ASN A 40 -9.13 22.22 -11.26
N GLY A 41 -8.67 22.30 -12.52
CA GLY A 41 -7.77 23.36 -12.99
C GLY A 41 -6.37 23.32 -12.36
N LEU A 42 -5.98 22.17 -11.80
CA LEU A 42 -4.69 21.97 -11.17
C LEU A 42 -3.67 21.47 -12.18
N ASP A 43 -2.41 21.90 -12.02
CA ASP A 43 -1.30 21.42 -12.85
C ASP A 43 -0.99 19.96 -12.51
N PRO A 44 -1.09 19.01 -13.46
CA PRO A 44 -0.75 17.61 -13.22
C PRO A 44 0.66 17.38 -12.68
N GLU A 45 1.61 18.27 -12.99
CA GLU A 45 3.00 18.19 -12.52
C GLU A 45 3.16 18.55 -11.03
N GLN A 46 2.09 19.02 -10.37
CA GLN A 46 2.05 19.18 -8.92
C GLN A 46 1.92 17.85 -8.18
N VAL A 47 1.61 16.74 -8.86
CA VAL A 47 1.54 15.42 -8.23
C VAL A 47 2.45 14.45 -8.97
N THR A 48 3.46 13.92 -8.29
CA THR A 48 4.33 12.90 -8.86
C THR A 48 3.66 11.54 -8.73
N LEU A 49 3.34 10.89 -9.84
CA LEU A 49 2.73 9.55 -9.86
C LEU A 49 3.83 8.50 -9.89
N LEU A 50 3.80 7.58 -8.94
CA LEU A 50 4.73 6.46 -8.85
C LEU A 50 3.96 5.14 -8.98
N ASP A 51 4.58 4.16 -9.64
CA ASP A 51 4.13 2.77 -9.55
C ASP A 51 4.54 2.13 -8.21
N SER A 52 4.05 0.93 -7.92
CA SER A 52 4.28 0.24 -6.64
C SER A 52 5.68 -0.35 -6.46
N LEU A 53 6.51 -0.36 -7.51
CA LEU A 53 7.87 -0.89 -7.53
C LEU A 53 8.93 0.22 -7.61
N ALA A 54 8.52 1.45 -7.93
CA ALA A 54 9.38 2.62 -7.97
C ALA A 54 10.02 2.89 -6.61
N GLU A 55 11.22 3.47 -6.65
CA GLU A 55 11.90 3.92 -5.45
C GLU A 55 11.10 5.03 -4.76
N LEU A 56 10.92 4.88 -3.45
CA LEU A 56 10.23 5.88 -2.65
C LEU A 56 11.19 7.01 -2.27
N PRO A 57 10.73 8.27 -2.20
CA PRO A 57 11.54 9.37 -1.70
C PRO A 57 11.92 9.14 -0.23
N ALA A 58 13.17 9.45 0.11
CA ALA A 58 13.70 9.31 1.47
C ALA A 58 13.06 10.30 2.45
N ALA A 59 12.97 9.89 3.72
CA ALA A 59 12.52 10.68 4.87
C ALA A 59 11.22 11.48 4.63
N PRO A 60 10.11 10.83 4.24
CA PRO A 60 8.83 11.54 4.09
C PRO A 60 8.36 12.04 5.46
N ALA A 61 7.97 13.31 5.55
CA ALA A 61 7.38 13.87 6.78
C ALA A 61 6.00 13.24 7.08
N VAL A 62 5.21 12.94 6.04
CA VAL A 62 3.86 12.38 6.16
C VAL A 62 3.65 11.28 5.13
N VAL A 63 3.04 10.19 5.56
CA VAL A 63 2.62 9.05 4.74
C VAL A 63 1.13 8.79 4.98
N LEU A 64 0.33 8.90 3.94
CA LEU A 64 -1.10 8.58 3.96
C LEU A 64 -1.34 7.27 3.24
N ILE A 65 -2.03 6.32 3.86
CA ILE A 65 -2.30 5.00 3.28
C ILE A 65 -3.80 4.75 3.26
N ARG A 66 -4.39 4.69 2.06
CA ARG A 66 -5.68 4.01 1.93
C ARG A 66 -5.41 2.52 2.00
N VAL A 67 -5.93 1.84 3.03
CA VAL A 67 -5.68 0.41 3.22
C VAL A 67 -6.19 -0.37 2.00
N PRO A 68 -5.33 -1.11 1.29
CA PRO A 68 -5.75 -1.89 0.14
C PRO A 68 -6.50 -3.14 0.60
N LYS A 69 -7.40 -3.64 -0.25
CA LYS A 69 -8.12 -4.91 0.03
C LYS A 69 -7.18 -6.11 0.13
N ALA A 70 -6.09 -6.10 -0.61
CA ALA A 70 -5.10 -7.15 -0.61
C ALA A 70 -4.05 -6.90 0.48
N LEU A 71 -4.05 -7.72 1.54
CA LEU A 71 -3.07 -7.64 2.62
C LEU A 71 -1.62 -7.80 2.14
N ALA A 72 -1.39 -8.60 1.09
CA ALA A 72 -0.06 -8.75 0.51
C ALA A 72 0.49 -7.43 -0.07
N LEU A 73 -0.38 -6.60 -0.65
CA LEU A 73 0.00 -5.27 -1.14
C LEU A 73 0.35 -4.34 0.02
N LEU A 74 -0.48 -4.33 1.07
CA LEU A 74 -0.19 -3.56 2.28
C LEU A 74 1.16 -3.97 2.90
N GLU A 75 1.43 -5.27 2.99
CA GLU A 75 2.70 -5.78 3.53
C GLU A 75 3.90 -5.32 2.69
N GLN A 76 3.80 -5.40 1.36
CA GLN A 76 4.85 -4.93 0.47
C GLN A 76 5.07 -3.42 0.58
N GLN A 77 4.01 -2.62 0.67
CA GLN A 77 4.07 -1.17 0.83
C GLN A 77 4.69 -0.77 2.17
N LEU A 78 4.26 -1.40 3.27
CA LEU A 78 4.83 -1.17 4.60
C LEU A 78 6.31 -1.56 4.64
N ARG A 79 6.70 -2.65 3.95
CA ARG A 79 8.10 -3.07 3.81
C ARG A 79 8.93 -2.04 3.05
N ALA A 80 8.42 -1.53 1.92
CA ALA A 80 9.11 -0.49 1.16
C ALA A 80 9.28 0.79 1.99
N LEU A 81 8.24 1.18 2.75
CA LEU A 81 8.29 2.33 3.64
C LEU A 81 9.38 2.21 4.71
N ARG A 82 9.64 1.01 5.24
CA ARG A 82 10.69 0.80 6.26
C ARG A 82 12.07 1.29 5.85
N HIS A 83 12.35 1.33 4.54
CA HIS A 83 13.65 1.75 4.01
C HIS A 83 13.78 3.27 3.89
N VAL A 84 12.68 4.02 3.96
CA VAL A 84 12.68 5.47 3.72
C VAL A 84 12.14 6.30 4.88
N VAL A 85 11.33 5.73 5.77
CA VAL A 85 10.76 6.46 6.92
C VAL A 85 11.77 6.68 8.04
N THR A 86 11.58 7.76 8.80
CA THR A 86 12.34 8.09 10.02
C THR A 86 11.43 8.04 11.24
N GLU A 87 11.97 8.26 12.45
CA GLU A 87 11.17 8.36 13.67
C GLU A 87 10.22 9.58 13.67
N ASP A 88 10.53 10.60 12.86
CA ASP A 88 9.71 11.81 12.69
C ASP A 88 8.61 11.66 11.63
N THR A 89 8.58 10.54 10.90
CA THR A 89 7.57 10.31 9.87
C THR A 89 6.21 10.02 10.49
N LEU A 90 5.22 10.88 10.21
CA LEU A 90 3.83 10.62 10.55
C LEU A 90 3.19 9.67 9.53
N ILE A 91 2.81 8.47 9.96
CA ILE A 91 2.07 7.51 9.13
C ILE A 91 0.60 7.51 9.56
N VAL A 92 -0.30 7.72 8.61
CA VAL A 92 -1.75 7.66 8.83
C VAL A 92 -2.35 6.70 7.81
N ALA A 93 -2.90 5.58 8.28
CA ALA A 93 -3.69 4.71 7.42
C ALA A 93 -5.19 4.87 7.67
N GLY A 94 -5.99 4.79 6.61
CA GLY A 94 -7.45 4.89 6.65
C GLY A 94 -8.11 3.80 5.82
N ALA A 95 -9.14 3.17 6.37
CA ALA A 95 -10.00 2.21 5.67
C ALA A 95 -11.46 2.35 6.13
N LYS A 96 -12.39 1.74 5.40
CA LYS A 96 -13.76 1.58 5.94
C LYS A 96 -13.70 0.63 7.13
N ALA A 97 -14.47 0.88 8.19
CA ALA A 97 -14.46 0.04 9.40
C ALA A 97 -14.60 -1.47 9.11
N ARG A 98 -15.45 -1.86 8.16
CA ARG A 98 -15.63 -3.27 7.76
C ARG A 98 -14.42 -3.92 7.08
N ASP A 99 -13.52 -3.10 6.52
CA ASP A 99 -12.30 -3.53 5.81
C ASP A 99 -11.09 -3.54 6.78
N VAL A 100 -11.26 -3.10 8.04
CA VAL A 100 -10.26 -3.19 9.10
C VAL A 100 -10.47 -4.49 9.86
N HIS A 101 -9.58 -5.45 9.61
CA HIS A 101 -9.56 -6.72 10.32
C HIS A 101 -8.39 -6.77 11.30
N THR A 102 -8.44 -7.71 12.25
CA THR A 102 -7.33 -8.01 13.17
C THR A 102 -6.02 -8.29 12.45
N SER A 103 -6.05 -8.84 11.24
CA SER A 103 -4.86 -9.06 10.41
C SER A 103 -4.22 -7.76 9.90
N THR A 104 -5.02 -6.75 9.54
CA THR A 104 -4.53 -5.41 9.17
C THR A 104 -3.82 -4.77 10.36
N MET A 105 -4.44 -4.85 11.53
CA MET A 105 -3.92 -4.35 12.81
C MET A 105 -2.56 -4.98 13.16
N GLN A 106 -2.49 -6.30 13.17
CA GLN A 106 -1.25 -7.04 13.44
C GLN A 106 -0.13 -6.68 12.47
N LEU A 107 -0.46 -6.39 11.22
CA LEU A 107 0.53 -6.03 10.21
C LEU A 107 1.11 -4.63 10.45
N PHE A 108 0.27 -3.68 10.88
CA PHE A 108 0.72 -2.35 11.33
C PHE A 108 1.56 -2.46 12.61
N GLU A 109 1.13 -3.24 13.60
CA GLU A 109 1.92 -3.44 14.84
C GLU A 109 3.30 -4.08 14.55
N LYS A 110 3.34 -5.07 13.65
CA LYS A 110 4.59 -5.71 13.22
C LYS A 110 5.53 -4.72 12.50
N SER A 111 4.98 -3.64 11.92
CA SER A 111 5.73 -2.71 11.06
C SER A 111 6.05 -1.36 11.68
N ALA A 112 5.15 -0.81 12.48
CA ALA A 112 5.25 0.47 13.14
C ALA A 112 5.28 0.35 14.68
N GLY A 113 5.22 -0.86 15.25
CA GLY A 113 5.27 -1.08 16.69
C GLY A 113 3.91 -0.95 17.40
N PRO A 114 3.87 -1.17 18.73
CA PRO A 114 2.64 -1.44 19.49
C PRO A 114 1.70 -0.25 19.73
N ASN A 115 2.10 0.98 19.39
CA ASN A 115 1.30 2.20 19.62
C ASN A 115 0.57 2.69 18.35
N ALA A 116 0.31 1.80 17.40
CA ALA A 116 -0.07 2.18 16.03
C ALA A 116 -1.56 2.53 15.79
N HIS A 117 -2.39 2.62 16.84
CA HIS A 117 -3.85 2.68 16.68
C HIS A 117 -4.52 3.71 17.58
N GLN A 118 -5.36 4.56 16.97
CA GLN A 118 -6.37 5.37 17.66
C GLN A 118 -7.70 5.22 16.90
N PRO A 119 -8.78 4.72 17.53
CA PRO A 119 -10.06 4.56 16.85
C PRO A 119 -10.61 5.92 16.36
N GLY A 120 -11.13 5.95 15.13
CA GLY A 120 -11.86 7.11 14.60
C GLY A 120 -13.25 7.19 15.21
N MET A 121 -13.65 8.37 15.69
CA MET A 121 -14.76 8.56 16.64
C MET A 121 -16.13 8.87 16.00
N GLU A 122 -16.33 8.61 14.71
CA GLU A 122 -17.59 8.93 14.02
C GLU A 122 -18.07 7.79 13.09
N GLU A 123 -19.38 7.52 13.10
CA GLU A 123 -20.02 6.55 12.21
C GLU A 123 -19.73 6.90 10.74
N GLY A 124 -18.87 6.12 10.08
CA GLY A 124 -18.47 6.32 8.69
C GLY A 124 -17.12 7.02 8.48
N ALA A 125 -16.45 7.46 9.55
CA ALA A 125 -15.06 7.91 9.47
C ALA A 125 -14.11 6.72 9.25
N PRO A 126 -13.02 6.88 8.47
CA PRO A 126 -12.03 5.83 8.36
C PRO A 126 -11.31 5.63 9.70
N ASP A 127 -11.05 4.37 10.06
CA ASP A 127 -10.18 4.08 11.21
C ASP A 127 -8.79 4.63 10.93
N LEU A 128 -8.31 5.52 11.79
CA LEU A 128 -6.99 6.11 11.68
C LEU A 128 -5.99 5.22 12.42
N LEU A 129 -5.01 4.70 11.69
CA LEU A 129 -3.88 3.97 12.29
C LEU A 129 -2.68 4.93 12.34
N PRO A 130 -2.48 5.69 13.44
CA PRO A 130 -1.29 6.50 13.61
C PRO A 130 -0.09 5.58 13.82
N GLY A 131 0.78 5.43 12.82
CA GLY A 131 2.03 4.68 13.00
C GLY A 131 2.99 5.44 13.90
N GLY A 132 3.20 4.95 15.13
CA GLY A 132 4.30 5.37 16.00
C GLY A 132 5.66 4.84 15.52
N GLY A 133 6.73 5.30 16.17
CA GLY A 133 8.14 5.12 15.77
C GLY A 133 8.52 3.73 15.23
N HIS A 134 9.21 3.74 14.10
CA HIS A 134 9.55 2.56 13.32
C HIS A 134 10.66 1.70 13.97
N ARG A 135 10.41 0.39 14.14
CA ARG A 135 11.46 -0.59 14.48
C ARG A 135 12.00 -1.26 13.23
N SER A 136 13.33 -1.19 13.05
CA SER A 136 14.02 -1.96 12.01
C SER A 136 13.87 -3.46 12.30
N ALA A 137 13.23 -4.20 11.40
CA ALA A 137 13.20 -5.67 11.42
C ALA A 137 13.58 -6.20 10.03
N GLY A 138 14.42 -7.23 10.02
CA GLY A 138 15.31 -7.59 8.92
C GLY A 138 14.67 -8.03 7.59
N GLY A 139 15.48 -7.81 6.54
CA GLY A 139 15.56 -8.53 5.26
C GLY A 139 14.25 -8.81 4.52
N GLY A 140 13.97 -8.04 3.47
CA GLY A 140 12.80 -8.23 2.61
C GLY A 140 12.75 -9.61 1.94
N GLY A 141 11.63 -10.31 2.13
CA GLY A 141 11.35 -11.57 1.45
C GLY A 141 11.12 -11.36 -0.05
N LYS A 142 11.74 -12.21 -0.88
CA LYS A 142 11.53 -12.25 -2.34
C LYS A 142 10.05 -12.49 -2.67
N PRO A 143 9.56 -12.02 -3.84
CA PRO A 143 8.20 -12.32 -4.29
C PRO A 143 7.97 -13.84 -4.30
N PRO A 144 6.78 -14.31 -3.90
CA PRO A 144 6.45 -15.73 -3.91
C PRO A 144 6.72 -16.33 -5.30
N THR A 145 7.47 -17.44 -5.29
CA THR A 145 7.95 -18.12 -6.48
C THR A 145 7.59 -19.60 -6.38
N TRP A 146 7.02 -20.19 -7.42
CA TRP A 146 6.75 -21.63 -7.50
C TRP A 146 6.99 -22.18 -8.90
N ALA A 147 7.26 -23.48 -8.98
CA ALA A 147 7.38 -24.19 -10.25
C ALA A 147 5.99 -24.38 -10.89
N LEU A 148 5.93 -24.25 -12.22
CA LEU A 148 4.74 -24.56 -12.99
C LEU A 148 4.75 -26.05 -13.36
N ASP A 149 3.72 -26.78 -12.90
CA ASP A 149 3.57 -28.21 -13.11
C ASP A 149 3.72 -28.60 -14.60
N GLY A 150 4.59 -29.58 -14.86
CA GLY A 150 4.86 -30.08 -16.22
C GLY A 150 5.84 -29.23 -17.04
N THR A 151 6.49 -28.25 -16.42
CA THR A 151 7.51 -27.40 -17.07
C THR A 151 8.70 -27.14 -16.14
N ASP A 152 9.82 -26.67 -16.69
CA ASP A 152 10.95 -26.14 -15.91
C ASP A 152 10.77 -24.65 -15.55
N TRP A 153 9.57 -24.09 -15.72
CA TRP A 153 9.32 -22.66 -15.51
C TRP A 153 9.07 -22.33 -14.04
N LEU A 154 9.63 -21.20 -13.62
CA LEU A 154 9.38 -20.60 -12.31
C LEU A 154 8.48 -19.38 -12.48
N ILE A 155 7.35 -19.37 -11.78
CA ILE A 155 6.41 -18.25 -11.77
C ILE A 155 6.74 -17.36 -10.57
N HIS A 156 7.04 -16.09 -10.84
CA HIS A 156 7.24 -15.04 -9.83
C HIS A 156 6.00 -14.15 -9.76
N ASN A 157 5.45 -13.94 -8.56
CA ASN A 157 4.27 -13.09 -8.38
C ASN A 157 4.56 -11.91 -7.47
N HIS A 158 4.37 -10.70 -8.00
CA HIS A 158 4.38 -9.49 -7.19
C HIS A 158 3.12 -9.37 -6.33
N ALA A 159 3.18 -8.49 -5.34
CA ALA A 159 2.02 -8.22 -4.49
C ALA A 159 0.84 -7.71 -5.33
N ASN A 160 -0.38 -8.10 -4.97
CA ASN A 160 -1.62 -7.81 -5.69
C ASN A 160 -1.80 -8.46 -7.09
N VAL A 161 -0.90 -9.34 -7.54
CA VAL A 161 -1.15 -10.16 -8.73
C VAL A 161 -2.25 -11.19 -8.44
N PHE A 162 -3.18 -11.39 -9.38
CA PHE A 162 -4.25 -12.38 -9.25
C PHE A 162 -3.67 -13.80 -9.16
N SER A 163 -4.25 -14.65 -8.29
CA SER A 163 -3.75 -16.01 -8.05
C SER A 163 -2.26 -16.07 -7.67
N ALA A 164 -1.78 -15.09 -6.90
CA ALA A 164 -0.41 -15.00 -6.41
C ALA A 164 -0.02 -16.08 -5.35
N ARG A 165 -0.76 -17.19 -5.24
CA ARG A 165 -0.35 -18.39 -4.49
C ARG A 165 -0.57 -19.62 -5.38
N GLN A 166 0.29 -20.63 -5.23
CA GLN A 166 0.16 -21.88 -5.97
C GLN A 166 -1.27 -22.42 -5.83
N PRO A 167 -1.98 -22.70 -6.93
CA PRO A 167 -3.27 -23.35 -6.89
C PRO A 167 -3.12 -24.70 -6.17
N GLY A 168 -3.91 -24.94 -5.12
CA GLY A 168 -3.97 -26.23 -4.47
C GLY A 168 -4.64 -27.25 -5.39
N TYR A 169 -3.93 -27.77 -6.38
CA TYR A 169 -4.43 -28.87 -7.19
C TYR A 169 -4.33 -30.16 -6.36
N ARG A 170 -5.39 -30.50 -5.63
CA ARG A 170 -5.56 -31.88 -5.14
C ARG A 170 -5.69 -32.74 -6.40
N ARG A 171 -4.67 -33.52 -6.73
CA ARG A 171 -4.81 -34.60 -7.72
C ARG A 171 -6.02 -35.44 -7.29
N ALA A 172 -7.06 -35.47 -8.12
CA ALA A 172 -8.11 -36.47 -7.96
C ALA A 172 -7.43 -37.86 -8.04
N PRO A 173 -7.77 -38.81 -7.16
CA PRO A 173 -7.23 -40.15 -7.26
C PRO A 173 -7.63 -40.73 -8.62
N VAL A 174 -6.64 -41.19 -9.37
CA VAL A 174 -6.87 -41.99 -10.57
C VAL A 174 -7.38 -43.34 -10.07
N TYR A 175 -8.61 -43.70 -10.44
CA TYR A 175 -9.20 -45.02 -10.21
C TYR A 175 -8.59 -46.07 -11.14
#